data_AF-F8C8U3-F1
#
_entry.id   AF-F8C8U3-F1
#
_cell.length_a   1.000
_cell.length_b   1.000
_cell.length_c   1.000
_cell.angle_alpha   90.00
_cell.angle_beta   90.00
_cell.angle_gamma   90.00
#
_symmetry.space_group_name_H-M   'P 1'
#
loop_
_entity.id
_entity.type
_entity.pdbx_description
1 polymer ?
#
loop_
_entity_poly.entity_id
_entity_poly.type
_entity_poly.pdbx_seq_one_letter_code
_entity_poly.pdbx_strand_id
1 'polypeptide(L)'
;MLTFEVDAVEEASTPPVTAPLGTFVKDALWMAPGPDTRVLETQGVHPLLAAVHTAFSEHRPLVLSPDVIWLTMAQGVAQHIRLNAEALQGRLVRHEGRKKLTVEVDRFPATDAEFLWLLLSFRSQLREALGPGLPRLLSCDFSTSTDIERMAGDVVLMDAMSPYFDYEMLCVCGIPRITLLGTPEDWRSIRRRIDVIQELDLAWWTSSLVPIADAFVSAVEGNPDREYWKQLYKPKAAYGVDLATGWMARLFPYVATHGAYTERNPLLSISHAEVMASRETAPTLKWDAPRMGVALKDVPANLSSVALHVETEPVVIRETWTLEAGVLSVEVDGAGALLPRAGVVVRRGDGRSLMELVERILAEHTGTRATRVGAFSGAAELNALYDQLQEATLFSGGRAWRLRPCSEHAEVRIPIDEDGRARTAVLALVDLPDGSVLAWRDGEESGLHCVVQLDPRQWEPVLRPNPDAIHGWTVTGGRPGMPLLRTQQRAAEVPVVGTSLVTVLMQALEHGGSTDLPTLGMLGDRLLPWELSGK
;
A
#
# COMPACT_ATOMS: atom_id res chain seq x y z
N MET A 1 10.99 0.40 32.50
CA MET A 1 12.01 -0.01 31.51
C MET A 1 12.63 -1.31 31.98
N LEU A 2 12.62 -2.34 31.14
CA LEU A 2 13.22 -3.65 31.39
C LEU A 2 13.82 -4.18 30.08
N THR A 3 14.97 -4.85 30.13
CA THR A 3 15.60 -5.50 28.97
C THR A 3 15.84 -6.97 29.28
N PHE A 4 15.57 -7.86 28.32
CA PHE A 4 15.80 -9.30 28.44
C PHE A 4 16.20 -9.94 27.10
N GLU A 5 16.97 -11.03 27.19
CA GLU A 5 17.46 -11.81 26.05
C GLU A 5 16.36 -12.72 25.48
N VAL A 6 16.33 -12.90 24.16
CA VAL A 6 15.33 -13.68 23.42
C VAL A 6 16.00 -14.79 22.61
N ASP A 7 16.64 -14.49 21.49
CA ASP A 7 17.39 -15.47 20.68
C ASP A 7 18.89 -15.46 21.02
N ALA A 8 19.52 -16.64 20.96
CA ALA A 8 20.96 -16.75 21.11
C ALA A 8 21.65 -16.51 19.75
N VAL A 9 21.68 -15.26 19.32
CA VAL A 9 22.31 -14.78 18.07
C VAL A 9 23.31 -13.66 18.37
N GLU A 10 24.35 -13.54 17.56
CA GLU A 10 25.31 -12.44 17.66
C GLU A 10 24.71 -11.15 17.12
N GLU A 11 24.83 -10.04 17.85
CA GLU A 11 24.24 -8.76 17.47
C GLU A 11 24.99 -8.10 16.31
N ALA A 12 24.26 -7.48 15.37
CA ALA A 12 24.90 -6.76 14.27
C ALA A 12 25.70 -5.54 14.75
N SER A 13 27.01 -5.60 14.57
CA SER A 13 27.97 -4.53 14.91
C SER A 13 27.96 -3.33 13.96
N THR A 14 27.43 -3.49 12.74
CA THR A 14 27.33 -2.42 11.74
C THR A 14 26.03 -1.64 11.96
N PRO A 15 26.06 -0.29 12.10
CA PRO A 15 24.84 0.51 12.27
C PRO A 15 23.95 0.40 11.03
N PRO A 16 22.61 0.35 11.18
CA PRO A 16 21.70 0.29 10.06
C PRO A 16 21.72 1.60 9.26
N VAL A 17 21.44 1.50 7.95
CA VAL A 17 21.32 2.68 7.09
C VAL A 17 20.07 3.47 7.49
N THR A 18 20.24 4.77 7.73
CA THR A 18 19.14 5.68 8.11
C THR A 18 19.14 6.92 7.24
N ALA A 19 17.97 7.49 7.00
CA ALA A 19 17.80 8.78 6.32
C ALA A 19 16.95 9.74 7.17
N PRO A 20 16.99 11.07 6.91
CA PRO A 20 16.09 12.02 7.56
C PRO A 20 14.63 11.69 7.24
N LEU A 21 13.75 11.71 8.23
CA LEU A 21 12.33 11.40 8.11
C LEU A 21 11.60 12.23 7.03
N GLY A 22 11.99 13.49 6.82
CA GLY A 22 11.47 14.37 5.77
C GLY A 22 11.76 13.89 4.34
N THR A 23 12.66 12.90 4.16
CA THR A 23 12.88 12.21 2.87
C THR A 23 11.67 11.38 2.46
N PHE A 24 11.03 10.74 3.45
CA PHE A 24 9.89 9.83 3.29
C PHE A 24 8.56 10.55 3.49
N VAL A 25 8.51 11.54 4.39
CA VAL A 25 7.32 12.34 4.68
C VAL A 25 7.41 13.69 3.99
N LYS A 26 6.84 13.76 2.78
CA LYS A 26 6.77 14.99 1.97
C LYS A 26 5.54 15.83 2.31
N ASP A 27 5.65 17.12 1.95
CA ASP A 27 4.55 18.11 1.93
C ASP A 27 3.85 18.36 3.28
N ALA A 28 4.56 18.09 4.37
CA ALA A 28 4.13 18.43 5.73
C ALA A 28 4.24 19.93 6.01
N LEU A 29 3.16 20.56 6.48
CA LEU A 29 3.21 21.88 7.12
C LEU A 29 3.98 21.82 8.44
N TRP A 30 3.75 20.73 9.18
CA TRP A 30 4.34 20.46 10.48
C TRP A 30 4.34 18.96 10.74
N MET A 31 5.34 18.47 11.47
CA MET A 31 5.40 17.07 11.89
C MET A 31 6.19 16.88 13.18
N ALA A 32 5.87 15.79 13.89
CA ALA A 32 6.63 15.26 15.02
C ALA A 32 6.73 13.73 14.88
N PRO A 33 7.93 13.11 14.99
CA PRO A 33 9.25 13.73 15.07
C PRO A 33 9.57 14.65 13.89
N GLY A 34 10.56 15.52 14.06
CA GLY A 34 10.93 16.51 13.03
C GLY A 34 11.53 15.87 11.77
N PRO A 35 11.60 16.61 10.65
CA PRO A 35 12.10 16.07 9.37
C PRO A 35 13.56 15.60 9.43
N ASP A 36 14.37 16.17 10.32
CA ASP A 36 15.78 15.81 10.53
C ASP A 36 15.99 14.53 11.37
N THR A 37 14.94 13.99 12.00
CA THR A 37 15.04 12.75 12.77
C THR A 37 15.48 11.61 11.85
N ARG A 38 16.57 10.92 12.20
CA ARG A 38 17.09 9.80 11.42
C ARG A 38 16.27 8.54 11.69
N VAL A 39 15.78 7.93 10.62
CA VAL A 39 14.89 6.76 10.67
C VAL A 39 15.33 5.69 9.66
N LEU A 40 14.97 4.44 9.95
CA LEU A 40 15.04 3.33 9.00
C LEU A 40 14.01 3.53 7.88
N GLU A 41 14.36 3.19 6.64
CA GLU A 41 13.39 3.09 5.55
C GLU A 41 12.52 1.84 5.74
N THR A 42 11.19 2.00 5.75
CA THR A 42 10.25 0.88 5.97
C THR A 42 9.63 0.34 4.69
N GLN A 43 9.92 0.92 3.52
CA GLN A 43 9.41 0.50 2.20
C GLN A 43 7.88 0.31 2.16
N GLY A 44 7.13 1.13 2.90
CA GLY A 44 5.66 1.04 2.98
C GLY A 44 5.12 -0.05 3.92
N VAL A 45 5.99 -0.81 4.63
CA VAL A 45 5.58 -1.72 5.70
C VAL A 45 5.27 -0.92 6.97
N HIS A 46 4.26 -1.36 7.74
CA HIS A 46 3.89 -0.73 9.02
C HIS A 46 5.11 -0.67 9.97
N PRO A 47 5.50 0.51 10.51
CA PRO A 47 6.82 0.68 11.14
C PRO A 47 7.14 -0.27 12.30
N LEU A 48 6.16 -0.63 13.14
CA LEU A 48 6.35 -1.66 14.17
C LEU A 48 6.76 -3.01 13.58
N LEU A 49 6.13 -3.43 12.48
CA LEU A 49 6.39 -4.72 11.86
C LEU A 49 7.66 -4.71 11.02
N ALA A 50 8.00 -3.56 10.41
CA ALA A 50 9.29 -3.31 9.78
C ALA A 50 10.43 -3.45 10.80
N ALA A 51 10.36 -2.74 11.94
CA ALA A 51 11.36 -2.85 13.00
C ALA A 51 11.53 -4.27 13.51
N VAL A 52 10.42 -5.01 13.70
CA VAL A 52 10.43 -6.41 14.10
C VAL A 52 11.09 -7.31 13.05
N HIS A 53 10.79 -7.10 11.77
CA HIS A 53 11.41 -7.84 10.67
C HIS A 53 12.92 -7.57 10.59
N THR A 54 13.33 -6.30 10.62
CA THR A 54 14.74 -5.90 10.56
C THR A 54 15.51 -6.38 11.81
N ALA A 55 14.95 -6.23 13.01
CA ALA A 55 15.55 -6.73 14.25
C ALA A 55 15.80 -8.24 14.19
N PHE A 56 14.87 -8.99 13.60
CA PHE A 56 14.97 -10.43 13.46
C PHE A 56 15.93 -10.88 12.36
N SER A 57 16.01 -10.15 11.24
CA SER A 57 16.77 -10.56 10.06
C SER A 57 18.22 -10.05 10.09
N GLU A 58 18.46 -8.94 10.79
CA GLU A 58 19.79 -8.35 11.01
C GLU A 58 20.29 -8.53 12.46
N HIS A 59 19.65 -9.37 13.28
CA HIS A 59 20.01 -9.62 14.68
C HIS A 59 20.23 -8.32 15.49
N ARG A 60 19.24 -7.41 15.50
CA ARG A 60 19.33 -6.14 16.23
C ARG A 60 18.45 -6.13 17.49
N PRO A 61 18.87 -5.44 18.56
CA PRO A 61 17.99 -5.20 19.70
C PRO A 61 16.70 -4.47 19.26
N LEU A 62 15.57 -4.83 19.87
CA LEU A 62 14.28 -4.21 19.59
C LEU A 62 13.75 -3.50 20.84
N VAL A 63 13.27 -2.26 20.69
CA VAL A 63 12.66 -1.49 21.77
C VAL A 63 11.16 -1.32 21.50
N LEU A 64 10.32 -1.68 22.48
CA LEU A 64 8.86 -1.55 22.39
C LEU A 64 8.33 -0.64 23.49
N SER A 65 7.50 0.34 23.12
CA SER A 65 6.78 1.20 24.07
C SER A 65 5.31 0.78 24.18
N PRO A 66 4.65 1.04 25.33
CA PRO A 66 3.21 0.83 25.46
C PRO A 66 2.43 1.67 24.43
N ASP A 67 2.91 2.88 24.11
CA ASP A 67 2.24 3.77 23.13
C ASP A 67 2.20 3.17 21.73
N VAL A 68 3.28 2.56 21.24
CA VAL A 68 3.34 1.95 19.91
C VAL A 68 2.40 0.74 19.82
N ILE A 69 2.45 -0.13 20.83
CA ILE A 69 1.60 -1.32 20.91
C ILE A 69 0.12 -0.90 21.01
N TRP A 70 -0.18 0.09 21.85
CA TRP A 70 -1.53 0.62 22.00
C TRP A 70 -2.04 1.35 20.74
N LEU A 71 -1.22 2.17 20.08
CA LEU A 71 -1.60 2.85 18.84
C LEU A 71 -1.88 1.86 17.71
N THR A 72 -1.07 0.80 17.59
CA THR A 72 -1.31 -0.28 16.62
C THR A 72 -2.68 -0.94 16.87
N MET A 73 -3.00 -1.27 18.13
CA MET A 73 -4.33 -1.78 18.50
C MET A 73 -5.44 -0.72 18.24
N ALA A 74 -5.24 0.53 18.62
CA ALA A 74 -6.23 1.60 18.45
C ALA A 74 -6.53 1.90 16.96
N GLN A 75 -5.53 1.83 16.08
CA GLN A 75 -5.69 1.90 14.63
C GLN A 75 -6.57 0.74 14.12
N GLY A 76 -6.35 -0.48 14.64
CA GLY A 76 -7.19 -1.65 14.37
C GLY A 76 -8.64 -1.50 14.84
N VAL A 77 -8.88 -0.92 16.02
CA VAL A 77 -10.23 -0.58 16.51
C VAL A 77 -10.88 0.49 15.62
N ALA A 78 -10.17 1.56 15.28
CA ALA A 78 -10.68 2.62 14.41
C ALA A 78 -11.05 2.08 13.02
N GLN A 79 -10.26 1.14 12.48
CA GLN A 79 -10.57 0.43 11.25
C GLN A 79 -11.80 -0.47 11.39
N HIS A 80 -11.92 -1.23 12.49
CA HIS A 80 -13.13 -2.02 12.76
C HIS A 80 -14.39 -1.14 12.80
N ILE A 81 -14.34 0.00 13.48
CA ILE A 81 -15.44 0.96 13.56
C ILE A 81 -15.81 1.48 12.16
N ARG A 82 -14.83 1.84 11.31
CA ARG A 82 -15.10 2.26 9.93
C ARG A 82 -15.72 1.16 9.05
N LEU A 83 -15.25 -0.08 9.17
CA LEU A 83 -15.76 -1.22 8.39
C LEU A 83 -17.16 -1.67 8.82
N ASN A 84 -17.48 -1.48 10.11
CA ASN A 84 -18.72 -1.91 10.74
C ASN A 84 -19.59 -0.73 11.19
N ALA A 85 -19.40 0.44 10.59
CA ALA A 85 -20.05 1.69 10.98
C ALA A 85 -21.58 1.56 11.11
N GLU A 86 -22.21 0.89 10.15
CA GLU A 86 -23.65 0.56 10.13
C GLU A 86 -24.10 -0.44 11.20
N ALA A 87 -23.27 -1.44 11.52
CA ALA A 87 -23.61 -2.47 12.50
C ALA A 87 -23.45 -1.95 13.94
N LEU A 88 -22.43 -1.12 14.15
CA LEU A 88 -22.19 -0.41 15.41
C LEU A 88 -23.07 0.85 15.54
N GLN A 89 -23.80 1.20 14.49
CA GLN A 89 -24.55 2.44 14.37
C GLN A 89 -25.64 2.60 15.42
N GLY A 90 -26.37 1.52 15.71
CA GLY A 90 -27.38 1.49 16.77
C GLY A 90 -26.79 1.65 18.18
N ARG A 91 -25.48 1.44 18.35
CA ARG A 91 -24.72 1.64 19.61
C ARG A 91 -23.96 2.96 19.65
N LEU A 92 -23.77 3.64 18.50
CA LEU A 92 -22.98 4.88 18.38
C LEU A 92 -23.87 6.07 17.96
N VAL A 93 -24.36 6.16 16.72
CA VAL A 93 -25.41 7.12 16.24
C VAL A 93 -26.07 6.58 14.96
N ARG A 94 -27.42 6.57 14.82
CA ARG A 94 -28.29 5.88 13.79
C ARG A 94 -28.01 6.19 12.27
N HIS A 95 -28.65 5.45 11.31
CA HIS A 95 -28.83 5.57 9.78
C HIS A 95 -27.91 4.83 8.71
N GLU A 96 -28.42 3.82 7.96
CA GLU A 96 -27.69 2.74 7.17
C GLU A 96 -27.35 2.90 5.63
N GLY A 97 -26.34 2.20 5.04
CA GLY A 97 -26.28 1.73 3.59
C GLY A 97 -24.90 1.51 2.81
N ARG A 98 -24.53 0.27 2.36
CA ARG A 98 -23.20 -0.26 1.79
C ARG A 98 -23.23 -0.84 0.31
N LYS A 99 -22.19 -1.43 -0.37
CA LYS A 99 -20.70 -1.25 -0.62
C LYS A 99 -19.98 -2.52 -1.28
N LYS A 100 -18.71 -2.43 -1.79
CA LYS A 100 -17.73 -3.49 -2.34
C LYS A 100 -17.94 -4.02 -3.81
N LEU A 101 -17.03 -4.67 -4.59
CA LEU A 101 -15.52 -4.78 -4.77
C LEU A 101 -15.15 -5.54 -6.12
N THR A 102 -13.89 -5.51 -6.64
CA THR A 102 -13.34 -6.29 -7.83
C THR A 102 -11.78 -6.49 -7.75
N VAL A 103 -11.05 -7.15 -8.70
CA VAL A 103 -9.68 -7.74 -8.50
C VAL A 103 -8.77 -7.89 -9.77
N GLU A 104 -7.44 -7.61 -9.72
CA GLU A 104 -6.26 -8.50 -10.08
C GLU A 104 -4.84 -7.88 -9.76
N VAL A 105 -3.70 -8.61 -9.94
CA VAL A 105 -2.42 -8.44 -9.17
C VAL A 105 -1.13 -8.92 -9.90
N ASP A 106 0.09 -8.40 -9.60
CA ASP A 106 1.42 -9.05 -9.87
C ASP A 106 2.61 -8.64 -8.92
N ARG A 107 3.80 -9.29 -8.99
CA ARG A 107 4.96 -9.26 -8.01
C ARG A 107 6.37 -9.59 -8.63
N PHE A 108 7.60 -9.41 -8.06
CA PHE A 108 8.08 -8.83 -6.77
C PHE A 108 9.45 -8.02 -6.76
N PRO A 109 10.73 -8.55 -6.80
CA PRO A 109 11.95 -7.77 -6.40
C PRO A 109 12.90 -7.37 -7.55
N ALA A 110 13.83 -6.42 -7.33
CA ALA A 110 14.27 -5.52 -8.42
C ALA A 110 15.71 -4.91 -8.46
N THR A 111 16.79 -5.45 -7.84
CA THR A 111 18.17 -4.91 -8.11
C THR A 111 19.29 -5.93 -8.31
N ASP A 112 20.20 -5.61 -9.25
CA ASP A 112 21.39 -6.43 -9.58
C ASP A 112 22.44 -6.49 -8.45
N ALA A 113 22.49 -5.45 -7.60
CA ALA A 113 23.46 -5.34 -6.52
C ALA A 113 23.22 -6.40 -5.41
N GLU A 114 21.96 -6.75 -5.16
CA GLU A 114 21.56 -7.77 -4.18
C GLU A 114 21.97 -9.19 -4.66
N PHE A 115 21.88 -9.45 -5.97
CA PHE A 115 22.38 -10.70 -6.57
C PHE A 115 23.91 -10.78 -6.56
N LEU A 116 24.61 -9.68 -6.85
CA LEU A 116 26.08 -9.66 -6.92
C LEU A 116 26.73 -9.94 -5.55
N TRP A 117 26.13 -9.43 -4.46
CA TRP A 117 26.58 -9.62 -3.09
C TRP A 117 26.45 -11.08 -2.60
N LEU A 118 25.35 -11.74 -2.97
CA LEU A 118 25.11 -13.14 -2.64
C LEU A 118 26.18 -14.06 -3.26
N LEU A 119 26.54 -13.82 -4.52
CA LEU A 119 27.48 -14.64 -5.28
C LEU A 119 28.94 -14.49 -4.82
N LEU A 120 29.36 -13.30 -4.39
CA LEU A 120 30.70 -13.07 -3.82
C LEU A 120 30.91 -13.79 -2.47
N SER A 121 29.84 -14.06 -1.73
CA SER A 121 29.91 -14.70 -0.41
C SER A 121 30.16 -16.22 -0.48
N PHE A 122 29.68 -16.90 -1.53
CA PHE A 122 30.00 -18.32 -1.80
C PHE A 122 31.46 -18.53 -2.21
N ARG A 123 32.01 -17.61 -3.00
CA ARG A 123 33.38 -17.62 -3.53
C ARG A 123 34.46 -17.74 -2.43
N SER A 124 34.27 -17.06 -1.31
CA SER A 124 35.25 -17.10 -0.20
C SER A 124 35.35 -18.49 0.42
N GLN A 125 34.19 -19.10 0.71
CA GLN A 125 34.09 -20.37 1.43
C GLN A 125 34.59 -21.56 0.58
N LEU A 126 34.34 -21.54 -0.72
CA LEU A 126 34.81 -22.58 -1.64
C LEU A 126 36.35 -22.64 -1.74
N ARG A 127 37.01 -21.48 -1.65
CA ARG A 127 38.48 -21.37 -1.75
C ARG A 127 39.18 -21.77 -0.45
N GLU A 128 38.50 -21.68 0.68
CA GLU A 128 38.96 -22.17 1.98
C GLU A 128 38.88 -23.70 2.08
N ALA A 129 37.76 -24.29 1.62
CA ALA A 129 37.53 -25.74 1.70
C ALA A 129 38.42 -26.60 0.76
N LEU A 130 38.79 -26.08 -0.42
CA LEU A 130 39.47 -26.85 -1.48
C LEU A 130 41.00 -26.65 -1.53
N GLY A 131 41.56 -25.80 -0.66
CA GLY A 131 42.96 -25.41 -0.68
C GLY A 131 43.36 -24.61 -1.94
N PRO A 132 44.64 -24.19 -2.09
CA PRO A 132 45.05 -23.25 -3.14
C PRO A 132 45.20 -23.87 -4.55
N GLY A 133 45.09 -25.20 -4.69
CA GLY A 133 45.39 -25.92 -5.92
C GLY A 133 44.20 -25.98 -6.90
N LEU A 134 43.12 -26.66 -6.49
CA LEU A 134 41.99 -26.94 -7.37
C LEU A 134 41.19 -25.69 -7.77
N PRO A 135 40.91 -24.71 -6.87
CA PRO A 135 40.25 -23.46 -7.25
C PRO A 135 41.05 -22.63 -8.25
N ARG A 136 42.38 -22.75 -8.26
CA ARG A 136 43.24 -22.03 -9.20
C ARG A 136 43.21 -22.61 -10.63
N LEU A 137 42.87 -23.90 -10.77
CA LEU A 137 42.74 -24.54 -12.09
C LEU A 137 41.47 -24.10 -12.84
N LEU A 138 40.39 -23.79 -12.10
CA LEU A 138 39.07 -23.42 -12.65
C LEU A 138 38.70 -21.95 -12.43
N SER A 139 39.52 -21.17 -11.70
CA SER A 139 39.37 -19.71 -11.62
C SER A 139 39.62 -19.06 -12.98
N CYS A 140 38.74 -18.14 -13.38
CA CYS A 140 39.04 -17.22 -14.48
C CYS A 140 39.86 -16.03 -13.94
N ASP A 141 41.19 -16.12 -13.96
CA ASP A 141 42.10 -15.07 -13.47
C ASP A 141 42.96 -14.38 -14.55
N PHE A 142 42.58 -14.53 -15.82
CA PHE A 142 43.25 -13.96 -16.98
C PHE A 142 43.27 -12.42 -16.98
N SER A 143 44.18 -11.84 -17.79
CA SER A 143 44.33 -10.39 -17.94
C SER A 143 43.10 -9.68 -18.52
N THR A 144 42.15 -10.42 -19.10
CA THR A 144 40.88 -9.94 -19.62
C THR A 144 39.69 -10.20 -18.70
N SER A 145 39.85 -10.94 -17.60
CA SER A 145 38.73 -11.34 -16.73
C SER A 145 38.27 -10.19 -15.83
N THR A 146 37.00 -9.81 -15.94
CA THR A 146 36.31 -8.93 -14.99
C THR A 146 35.80 -9.74 -13.79
N ASP A 147 35.06 -9.10 -12.88
CA ASP A 147 34.39 -9.81 -11.79
C ASP A 147 33.31 -10.78 -12.28
N ILE A 148 32.74 -10.56 -13.47
CA ILE A 148 31.74 -11.45 -14.08
C ILE A 148 32.39 -12.77 -14.52
N GLU A 149 33.49 -12.74 -15.28
CA GLU A 149 34.19 -13.97 -15.68
C GLU A 149 34.73 -14.73 -14.46
N ARG A 150 35.24 -14.00 -13.46
CA ARG A 150 35.70 -14.57 -12.18
C ARG A 150 34.57 -15.36 -11.50
N MET A 151 33.42 -14.73 -11.35
CA MET A 151 32.21 -15.32 -10.74
C MET A 151 31.68 -16.52 -11.54
N ALA A 152 31.68 -16.44 -12.88
CA ALA A 152 31.32 -17.58 -13.72
C ALA A 152 32.26 -18.78 -13.53
N GLY A 153 33.56 -18.54 -13.38
CA GLY A 153 34.55 -19.59 -13.06
C GLY A 153 34.31 -20.22 -11.68
N ASP A 154 33.96 -19.43 -10.65
CA ASP A 154 33.64 -19.96 -9.33
C ASP A 154 32.33 -20.80 -9.34
N VAL A 155 31.32 -20.45 -10.16
CA VAL A 155 30.10 -21.27 -10.34
C VAL A 155 30.38 -22.57 -11.08
N VAL A 156 31.23 -22.56 -12.13
CA VAL A 156 31.67 -23.80 -12.82
C VAL A 156 32.46 -24.71 -11.89
N LEU A 157 33.23 -24.14 -10.95
CA LEU A 157 33.90 -24.91 -9.89
C LEU A 157 32.89 -25.51 -8.89
N MET A 158 31.80 -24.81 -8.55
CA MET A 158 30.72 -25.39 -7.73
C MET A 158 30.01 -26.55 -8.47
N ASP A 159 29.70 -26.39 -9.75
CA ASP A 159 29.10 -27.45 -10.59
C ASP A 159 29.99 -28.71 -10.64
N ALA A 160 31.28 -28.54 -10.91
CA ALA A 160 32.26 -29.64 -10.93
C ALA A 160 32.43 -30.37 -9.59
N MET A 161 32.13 -29.69 -8.47
CA MET A 161 32.24 -30.24 -7.11
C MET A 161 30.90 -30.72 -6.53
N SER A 162 29.77 -30.44 -7.20
CA SER A 162 28.42 -30.83 -6.77
C SER A 162 28.18 -32.34 -6.52
N PRO A 163 28.92 -33.31 -7.12
CA PRO A 163 28.80 -34.72 -6.75
C PRO A 163 29.41 -35.07 -5.38
N TYR A 164 30.12 -34.14 -4.74
CA TYR A 164 30.87 -34.34 -3.49
C TYR A 164 30.48 -33.38 -2.36
N PHE A 165 29.69 -32.34 -2.68
CA PHE A 165 29.29 -31.28 -1.75
C PHE A 165 27.83 -30.89 -1.98
N ASP A 166 27.00 -30.98 -0.94
CA ASP A 166 25.66 -30.40 -0.93
C ASP A 166 25.75 -28.90 -0.62
N TYR A 167 25.16 -28.07 -1.49
CA TYR A 167 25.17 -26.61 -1.35
C TYR A 167 23.88 -26.11 -0.69
N GLU A 168 23.81 -26.23 0.64
CA GLU A 168 22.68 -25.75 1.43
C GLU A 168 22.89 -24.31 1.95
N MET A 169 21.82 -23.50 1.93
CA MET A 169 21.81 -22.15 2.49
C MET A 169 21.04 -22.15 3.82
N LEU A 170 21.75 -22.02 4.95
CA LEU A 170 21.13 -21.91 6.27
C LEU A 170 20.98 -20.44 6.68
N CYS A 171 19.76 -19.90 6.56
CA CYS A 171 19.44 -18.60 7.15
C CYS A 171 19.36 -18.72 8.68
N VAL A 172 20.36 -18.20 9.41
CA VAL A 172 20.23 -17.96 10.85
C VAL A 172 19.60 -16.58 11.02
N CYS A 173 18.45 -16.54 11.71
CA CYS A 173 17.72 -15.31 12.05
C CYS A 173 17.28 -15.38 13.52
N GLY A 174 17.00 -14.22 14.14
CA GLY A 174 16.57 -14.11 15.54
C GLY A 174 16.67 -12.67 16.07
N ILE A 175 15.93 -12.36 17.14
CA ILE A 175 16.07 -11.07 17.85
C ILE A 175 16.93 -11.33 19.11
N PRO A 176 18.12 -10.72 19.25
CA PRO A 176 19.00 -11.00 20.40
C PRO A 176 18.33 -10.64 21.73
N ARG A 177 17.83 -9.41 21.86
CA ARG A 177 17.16 -8.92 23.08
C ARG A 177 16.09 -7.88 22.80
N ILE A 178 15.14 -7.80 23.73
CA ILE A 178 14.03 -6.85 23.70
C ILE A 178 14.08 -5.94 24.93
N THR A 179 13.82 -4.65 24.71
CA THR A 179 13.65 -3.65 25.76
C THR A 179 12.21 -3.15 25.79
N LEU A 180 11.52 -3.32 26.91
CA LEU A 180 10.19 -2.80 27.15
C LEU A 180 10.26 -1.48 27.91
N LEU A 181 9.69 -0.42 27.33
CA LEU A 181 9.56 0.90 27.96
C LEU A 181 8.29 0.99 28.83
N GLY A 182 8.10 2.14 29.47
CA GLY A 182 6.99 2.36 30.41
C GLY A 182 7.15 1.67 31.76
N THR A 183 6.07 1.70 32.52
CA THR A 183 5.89 1.08 33.84
C THR A 183 4.94 -0.12 33.75
N PRO A 184 4.94 -1.07 34.71
CA PRO A 184 3.98 -2.17 34.73
C PRO A 184 2.51 -1.72 34.65
N GLU A 185 2.17 -0.55 35.19
CA GLU A 185 0.80 -0.05 35.19
C GLU A 185 0.34 0.41 33.81
N ASP A 186 1.24 0.88 32.94
CA ASP A 186 0.92 1.23 31.55
C ASP A 186 0.47 -0.03 30.77
N TRP A 187 1.17 -1.15 30.97
CA TRP A 187 0.85 -2.43 30.35
C TRP A 187 -0.43 -3.05 30.93
N ARG A 188 -0.68 -2.95 32.25
CA ARG A 188 -1.97 -3.31 32.85
C ARG A 188 -3.11 -2.43 32.36
N SER A 189 -2.85 -1.15 32.06
CA SER A 189 -3.83 -0.23 31.47
C SER A 189 -4.24 -0.67 30.07
N ILE A 190 -3.29 -1.06 29.22
CA ILE A 190 -3.57 -1.68 27.92
C ILE A 190 -4.42 -2.94 28.09
N ARG A 191 -4.03 -3.84 29.02
CA ARG A 191 -4.76 -5.09 29.28
C ARG A 191 -6.22 -4.85 29.66
N ARG A 192 -6.52 -3.88 30.53
CA ARG A 192 -7.90 -3.50 30.92
C ARG A 192 -8.68 -2.84 29.79
N ARG A 193 -8.03 -2.07 28.91
CA ARG A 193 -8.71 -1.46 27.75
C ARG A 193 -9.14 -2.50 26.72
N ILE A 194 -8.39 -3.61 26.58
CA ILE A 194 -8.79 -4.75 25.73
C ILE A 194 -10.12 -5.36 26.22
N ASP A 195 -10.35 -5.43 27.53
CA ASP A 195 -11.62 -5.92 28.09
C ASP A 195 -12.82 -4.99 27.75
N VAL A 196 -12.59 -3.71 27.48
CA VAL A 196 -13.64 -2.77 27.06
C VAL A 196 -13.83 -2.81 25.54
N ILE A 197 -12.75 -2.92 24.77
CA ILE A 197 -12.79 -2.98 23.29
C ILE A 197 -13.67 -4.13 22.79
N GLN A 198 -13.75 -5.26 23.51
CA GLN A 198 -14.57 -6.40 23.09
C GLN A 198 -16.07 -6.06 22.91
N GLU A 199 -16.57 -5.03 23.61
CA GLU A 199 -17.97 -4.57 23.51
C GLU A 199 -18.32 -4.01 22.13
N LEU A 200 -17.31 -3.65 21.32
CA LEU A 200 -17.43 -3.14 19.96
C LEU A 200 -17.49 -4.25 18.90
N ASP A 201 -18.05 -5.43 19.22
CA ASP A 201 -18.05 -6.65 18.37
C ASP A 201 -16.63 -7.12 17.96
N LEU A 202 -15.69 -7.00 18.90
CA LEU A 202 -14.28 -7.34 18.70
C LEU A 202 -13.81 -8.56 19.51
N ALA A 203 -14.72 -9.30 20.14
CA ALA A 203 -14.40 -10.51 20.93
C ALA A 203 -13.57 -11.57 20.16
N TRP A 204 -13.78 -11.69 18.84
CA TRP A 204 -13.02 -12.57 17.95
C TRP A 204 -11.56 -12.15 17.76
N TRP A 205 -11.22 -10.89 18.05
CA TRP A 205 -9.86 -10.36 17.98
C TRP A 205 -9.24 -10.20 19.38
N THR A 206 -9.99 -9.67 20.34
CA THR A 206 -9.49 -9.47 21.72
C THR A 206 -9.08 -10.79 22.38
N SER A 207 -9.69 -11.91 22.02
CA SER A 207 -9.25 -13.27 22.40
C SER A 207 -7.78 -13.57 22.06
N SER A 208 -7.26 -13.02 20.95
CA SER A 208 -5.83 -13.10 20.59
C SER A 208 -4.98 -12.00 21.25
N LEU A 209 -5.56 -10.85 21.59
CA LEU A 209 -4.84 -9.75 22.24
C LEU A 209 -4.60 -9.97 23.74
N VAL A 210 -5.54 -10.62 24.44
CA VAL A 210 -5.45 -10.93 25.88
C VAL A 210 -4.13 -11.64 26.24
N PRO A 211 -3.77 -12.80 25.66
CA PRO A 211 -2.52 -13.49 26.02
C PRO A 211 -1.27 -12.69 25.65
N ILE A 212 -1.32 -11.86 24.60
CA ILE A 212 -0.21 -10.96 24.23
C ILE A 212 -0.03 -9.89 25.31
N ALA A 213 -1.11 -9.24 25.74
CA ALA A 213 -1.08 -8.21 26.78
C ALA A 213 -0.67 -8.79 28.15
N ASP A 214 -1.14 -9.99 28.50
CA ASP A 214 -0.73 -10.69 29.71
C ASP A 214 0.77 -11.05 29.68
N ALA A 215 1.32 -11.46 28.51
CA ALA A 215 2.75 -11.68 28.33
C ALA A 215 3.59 -10.39 28.46
N PHE A 216 3.10 -9.25 27.95
CA PHE A 216 3.74 -7.94 28.19
C PHE A 216 3.76 -7.58 29.68
N VAL A 217 2.64 -7.76 30.41
CA VAL A 217 2.54 -7.51 31.86
C VAL A 217 3.50 -8.42 32.63
N SER A 218 3.47 -9.74 32.38
CA SER A 218 4.37 -10.70 33.03
C SER A 218 5.84 -10.35 32.80
N ALA A 219 6.19 -9.96 31.57
CA ALA A 219 7.55 -9.55 31.23
C ALA A 219 7.99 -8.34 32.06
N VAL A 220 7.25 -7.22 32.06
CA VAL A 220 7.64 -6.01 32.80
C VAL A 220 7.58 -6.14 34.32
N GLU A 221 6.88 -7.14 34.84
CA GLU A 221 6.90 -7.54 36.26
C GLU A 221 8.12 -8.43 36.61
N GLY A 222 9.01 -8.69 35.65
CA GLY A 222 10.28 -9.42 35.84
C GLY A 222 10.23 -10.89 35.43
N ASN A 223 9.12 -11.36 34.85
CA ASN A 223 8.89 -12.76 34.46
C ASN A 223 8.64 -12.92 32.94
N PRO A 224 9.62 -12.62 32.06
CA PRO A 224 9.48 -12.82 30.62
C PRO A 224 9.56 -14.30 30.25
N ASP A 225 8.49 -14.85 29.66
CA ASP A 225 8.52 -16.19 29.06
C ASP A 225 9.32 -16.18 27.75
N ARG A 226 10.60 -16.58 27.83
CA ARG A 226 11.52 -16.56 26.70
C ARG A 226 11.04 -17.38 25.50
N GLU A 227 10.34 -18.50 25.70
CA GLU A 227 9.86 -19.31 24.58
C GLU A 227 8.67 -18.65 23.88
N TYR A 228 7.82 -17.93 24.62
CA TYR A 228 6.80 -17.06 24.04
C TYR A 228 7.41 -15.86 23.28
N TRP A 229 8.48 -15.25 23.80
CA TRP A 229 9.13 -14.12 23.13
C TRP A 229 9.85 -14.51 21.83
N LYS A 230 10.40 -15.72 21.71
CA LYS A 230 10.91 -16.26 20.43
C LYS A 230 9.81 -16.42 19.36
N GLN A 231 8.56 -16.57 19.78
CA GLN A 231 7.40 -16.70 18.90
C GLN A 231 6.86 -15.34 18.40
N LEU A 232 7.58 -14.23 18.64
CA LEU A 232 7.15 -12.88 18.27
C LEU A 232 6.94 -12.70 16.76
N TYR A 233 7.89 -13.16 15.92
CA TYR A 233 7.89 -12.86 14.48
C TYR A 233 7.68 -14.10 13.57
N LYS A 234 8.62 -15.05 13.58
CA LYS A 234 8.56 -16.30 12.80
C LYS A 234 9.33 -17.41 13.55
N PRO A 235 8.78 -18.63 13.72
CA PRO A 235 9.55 -19.77 14.25
C PRO A 235 10.56 -20.30 13.22
N LYS A 236 11.58 -21.03 13.66
CA LYS A 236 12.64 -21.62 12.81
C LYS A 236 12.12 -22.41 11.61
N ALA A 237 11.04 -23.17 11.78
CA ALA A 237 10.41 -23.95 10.71
C ALA A 237 9.70 -23.10 9.62
N ALA A 238 9.63 -21.78 9.77
CA ALA A 238 9.04 -20.85 8.80
C ALA A 238 10.07 -19.91 8.15
N TYR A 239 11.37 -20.22 8.25
CA TYR A 239 12.43 -19.47 7.60
C TYR A 239 12.38 -19.70 6.08
N GLY A 240 12.73 -18.68 5.29
CA GLY A 240 12.55 -18.69 3.83
C GLY A 240 11.10 -18.45 3.34
N VAL A 241 10.14 -18.20 4.22
CA VAL A 241 8.75 -17.85 3.84
C VAL A 241 8.47 -16.37 4.13
N ASP A 242 7.95 -15.63 3.13
CA ASP A 242 7.64 -14.18 3.19
C ASP A 242 6.41 -13.81 4.03
N LEU A 243 6.08 -14.62 5.04
CA LEU A 243 4.92 -14.45 5.91
C LEU A 243 5.34 -14.30 7.37
N ALA A 244 4.89 -13.23 8.02
CA ALA A 244 4.90 -13.12 9.48
C ALA A 244 3.86 -14.09 10.06
N THR A 245 4.24 -14.86 11.07
CA THR A 245 3.41 -15.95 11.63
C THR A 245 3.37 -15.99 13.16
N GLY A 246 4.26 -15.24 13.79
CA GLY A 246 4.31 -15.03 15.24
C GLY A 246 3.21 -14.12 15.76
N TRP A 247 3.14 -13.97 17.08
CA TRP A 247 2.04 -13.26 17.73
C TRP A 247 2.03 -11.75 17.43
N MET A 248 3.14 -11.13 17.02
CA MET A 248 3.17 -9.71 16.64
C MET A 248 2.22 -9.41 15.46
N ALA A 249 2.07 -10.36 14.51
CA ALA A 249 1.14 -10.21 13.39
C ALA A 249 -0.33 -10.23 13.83
N ARG A 250 -0.67 -10.72 15.04
CA ARG A 250 -2.04 -10.75 15.59
C ARG A 250 -2.51 -9.40 16.15
N LEU A 251 -1.60 -8.42 16.28
CA LEU A 251 -1.96 -7.04 16.61
C LEU A 251 -2.75 -6.33 15.51
N PHE A 252 -2.82 -6.90 14.31
CA PHE A 252 -3.55 -6.35 13.16
C PHE A 252 -4.84 -7.15 12.94
N PRO A 253 -6.04 -6.57 13.15
CA PRO A 253 -7.31 -7.28 12.99
C PRO A 253 -7.68 -7.55 11.53
N TYR A 254 -7.17 -6.72 10.62
CA TYR A 254 -7.48 -6.73 9.20
C TYR A 254 -6.22 -6.71 8.35
N VAL A 255 -6.29 -7.37 7.20
CA VAL A 255 -5.21 -7.45 6.21
C VAL A 255 -5.71 -7.01 4.82
N ALA A 256 -4.78 -6.63 3.96
CA ALA A 256 -5.05 -6.27 2.57
C ALA A 256 -5.57 -7.49 1.81
N THR A 257 -6.61 -7.28 1.01
CA THR A 257 -7.00 -8.20 -0.05
C THR A 257 -7.58 -7.35 -1.17
N HIS A 258 -6.97 -7.44 -2.36
CA HIS A 258 -7.36 -6.63 -3.54
C HIS A 258 -7.32 -5.11 -3.27
N GLY A 259 -6.21 -4.62 -2.72
CA GLY A 259 -5.98 -3.20 -2.45
C GLY A 259 -6.75 -2.62 -1.25
N ALA A 260 -7.66 -3.38 -0.63
CA ALA A 260 -8.47 -2.92 0.50
C ALA A 260 -8.18 -3.73 1.77
N TYR A 261 -7.93 -3.05 2.88
CA TYR A 261 -7.73 -3.68 4.18
C TYR A 261 -9.09 -3.99 4.86
N THR A 262 -9.84 -4.96 4.32
CA THR A 262 -11.19 -5.32 4.82
C THR A 262 -11.31 -6.76 5.32
N GLU A 263 -10.41 -7.65 4.94
CA GLU A 263 -10.50 -9.06 5.32
C GLU A 263 -9.88 -9.29 6.69
N ARG A 264 -10.55 -10.12 7.53
CA ARG A 264 -10.04 -10.44 8.86
C ARG A 264 -8.71 -11.18 8.71
N ASN A 265 -7.73 -10.81 9.54
CA ASN A 265 -6.43 -11.46 9.56
C ASN A 265 -6.60 -12.99 9.78
N PRO A 266 -6.13 -13.84 8.86
CA PRO A 266 -6.39 -15.28 8.92
C PRO A 266 -5.78 -15.94 10.16
N LEU A 267 -4.71 -15.37 10.74
CA LEU A 267 -4.13 -15.85 12.01
C LEU A 267 -5.12 -15.78 13.17
N LEU A 268 -6.13 -14.92 13.12
CA LEU A 268 -7.12 -14.76 14.20
C LEU A 268 -8.23 -15.83 14.17
N SER A 269 -8.27 -16.68 13.14
CA SER A 269 -9.24 -17.79 13.05
C SER A 269 -8.88 -19.00 13.93
N ILE A 270 -7.62 -19.08 14.41
CA ILE A 270 -7.06 -20.19 15.19
C ILE A 270 -6.19 -19.62 16.32
N SER A 271 -6.16 -20.25 17.49
CA SER A 271 -5.35 -19.75 18.61
C SER A 271 -3.84 -19.81 18.30
N HIS A 272 -3.05 -18.99 19.01
CA HIS A 272 -1.60 -18.98 18.81
C HIS A 272 -0.95 -20.34 19.17
N ALA A 273 -1.44 -20.99 20.23
CA ALA A 273 -0.96 -22.28 20.68
C ALA A 273 -1.21 -23.39 19.64
N GLU A 274 -2.39 -23.44 19.02
CA GLU A 274 -2.71 -24.42 17.95
C GLU A 274 -1.85 -24.22 16.69
N VAL A 275 -1.56 -22.96 16.32
CA VAL A 275 -0.65 -22.66 15.19
C VAL A 275 0.77 -23.15 15.46
N MET A 276 1.25 -23.10 16.71
CA MET A 276 2.57 -23.63 17.06
C MET A 276 2.59 -25.16 17.17
N ALA A 277 1.61 -25.74 17.87
CA ALA A 277 1.50 -27.20 18.01
C ALA A 277 1.40 -27.93 16.66
N SER A 278 0.62 -27.39 15.71
CA SER A 278 0.52 -27.97 14.36
C SER A 278 1.84 -28.01 13.59
N ARG A 279 2.77 -27.09 13.89
CA ARG A 279 4.09 -26.99 13.24
C ARG A 279 5.14 -27.91 13.86
N GLU A 280 5.05 -28.18 15.16
CA GLU A 280 5.88 -29.20 15.81
C GLU A 280 5.58 -30.60 15.24
N THR A 281 4.31 -30.88 14.89
CA THR A 281 3.88 -32.17 14.34
C THR A 281 4.15 -32.37 12.84
N ALA A 282 4.50 -31.31 12.10
CA ALA A 282 4.68 -31.35 10.65
C ALA A 282 5.87 -30.49 10.20
N PRO A 283 7.13 -30.90 10.51
CA PRO A 283 8.33 -30.10 10.22
C PRO A 283 8.62 -29.92 8.72
N THR A 284 8.08 -30.80 7.86
CA THR A 284 8.20 -30.71 6.40
C THR A 284 6.85 -30.33 5.77
N LEU A 285 6.51 -29.05 5.81
CA LEU A 285 5.35 -28.54 5.07
C LEU A 285 5.58 -28.75 3.56
N LYS A 286 4.79 -29.65 2.96
CA LYS A 286 4.59 -29.67 1.50
C LYS A 286 4.09 -28.30 1.05
N TRP A 287 4.46 -27.91 -0.17
CA TRP A 287 4.12 -26.64 -0.83
C TRP A 287 2.62 -26.24 -0.77
N ASP A 288 1.74 -27.23 -0.64
CA ASP A 288 0.27 -27.11 -0.67
C ASP A 288 -0.40 -27.01 0.71
N ALA A 289 0.35 -27.07 1.81
CA ALA A 289 -0.24 -26.83 3.14
C ALA A 289 -0.71 -25.37 3.27
N PRO A 290 -1.85 -25.10 3.94
CA PRO A 290 -2.43 -23.76 3.97
C PRO A 290 -1.43 -22.74 4.52
N ARG A 291 -1.09 -21.75 3.68
CA ARG A 291 -0.07 -20.70 3.91
C ARG A 291 -0.52 -19.72 4.99
N MET A 292 -0.56 -20.20 6.24
CA MET A 292 -1.13 -19.51 7.38
C MET A 292 -0.12 -18.51 7.96
N GLY A 293 -0.27 -17.25 7.53
CA GLY A 293 0.56 -16.11 7.89
C GLY A 293 0.11 -14.85 7.16
N VAL A 294 0.74 -13.72 7.47
CA VAL A 294 0.44 -12.42 6.87
C VAL A 294 1.71 -11.87 6.22
N ALA A 295 1.67 -11.46 4.94
CA ALA A 295 2.84 -10.83 4.35
C ALA A 295 3.00 -9.41 4.92
N LEU A 296 4.23 -8.93 5.03
CA LEU A 296 4.54 -7.62 5.63
C LEU A 296 3.76 -6.46 5.00
N LYS A 297 3.58 -6.51 3.67
CA LYS A 297 2.83 -5.53 2.87
C LYS A 297 1.30 -5.64 2.98
N ASP A 298 0.79 -6.77 3.46
CA ASP A 298 -0.66 -6.98 3.62
C ASP A 298 -1.16 -6.36 4.94
N VAL A 299 -0.26 -5.83 5.78
CA VAL A 299 -0.59 -5.14 7.03
C VAL A 299 -0.80 -3.64 6.76
N PRO A 300 -1.88 -3.02 7.28
CA PRO A 300 -2.13 -1.59 7.08
C PRO A 300 -1.02 -0.73 7.70
N ALA A 301 -0.21 -0.09 6.85
CA ALA A 301 0.82 0.86 7.24
C ALA A 301 0.31 2.30 7.37
N ASN A 302 -0.93 2.57 6.97
CA ASN A 302 -1.49 3.91 6.90
C ASN A 302 -1.74 4.52 8.30
N LEU A 303 -1.42 5.79 8.44
CA LEU A 303 -1.77 6.60 9.61
C LEU A 303 -3.29 6.76 9.72
N SER A 304 -3.81 6.99 10.93
CA SER A 304 -5.17 7.49 11.09
C SER A 304 -5.22 8.94 10.62
N SER A 305 -6.20 9.30 9.80
CA SER A 305 -6.30 10.62 9.17
C SER A 305 -7.64 11.28 9.49
N VAL A 306 -7.62 12.59 9.77
CA VAL A 306 -8.78 13.43 10.08
C VAL A 306 -8.63 14.77 9.36
N ALA A 307 -9.70 15.25 8.72
CA ALA A 307 -9.74 16.59 8.14
C ALA A 307 -10.01 17.66 9.22
N LEU A 308 -9.32 18.79 9.11
CA LEU A 308 -9.50 19.99 9.95
C LEU A 308 -9.87 21.16 9.04
N HIS A 309 -10.91 21.91 9.39
CA HIS A 309 -11.25 23.14 8.70
C HIS A 309 -10.67 24.34 9.47
N VAL A 310 -9.93 25.20 8.77
CA VAL A 310 -9.26 26.38 9.31
C VAL A 310 -9.84 27.62 8.65
N GLU A 311 -10.42 28.51 9.46
CA GLU A 311 -10.88 29.83 9.04
C GLU A 311 -9.96 30.90 9.63
N THR A 312 -9.66 31.96 8.86
CA THR A 312 -8.87 33.11 9.33
C THR A 312 -9.60 34.43 9.04
N GLU A 313 -9.37 35.44 9.87
CA GLU A 313 -9.92 36.80 9.73
C GLU A 313 -8.77 37.83 9.56
N PRO A 314 -9.00 39.00 8.95
CA PRO A 314 -10.27 39.59 8.49
C PRO A 314 -10.66 39.25 7.05
N VAL A 315 -9.82 38.51 6.32
CA VAL A 315 -10.16 37.94 5.01
C VAL A 315 -10.46 36.47 5.23
N VAL A 316 -11.72 36.05 5.03
CA VAL A 316 -12.16 34.66 5.25
C VAL A 316 -11.51 33.72 4.23
N ILE A 317 -10.31 33.27 4.55
CA ILE A 317 -9.65 32.16 3.87
C ILE A 317 -10.08 30.89 4.61
N ARG A 318 -10.73 29.98 3.89
CA ARG A 318 -11.03 28.62 4.32
C ARG A 318 -9.96 27.68 3.76
N GLU A 319 -9.18 27.06 4.63
CA GLU A 319 -8.30 25.97 4.27
C GLU A 319 -8.80 24.67 4.93
N THR A 320 -8.75 23.56 4.20
CA THR A 320 -8.89 22.23 4.79
C THR A 320 -7.50 21.62 4.94
N TRP A 321 -7.12 21.28 6.17
CA TRP A 321 -5.87 20.59 6.51
C TRP A 321 -6.15 19.12 6.82
N THR A 322 -5.14 18.27 6.66
CA THR A 322 -5.19 16.85 7.03
C THR A 322 -4.27 16.62 8.22
N LEU A 323 -4.83 16.13 9.33
CA LEU A 323 -4.10 15.68 10.51
C LEU A 323 -3.97 14.16 10.46
N GLU A 324 -2.74 13.67 10.34
CA GLU A 324 -2.41 12.24 10.32
C GLU A 324 -1.62 11.85 11.56
N ALA A 325 -1.96 10.73 12.19
CA ALA A 325 -1.28 10.22 13.39
C ALA A 325 -1.30 8.69 13.49
N GLY A 326 -0.26 8.12 14.09
CA GLY A 326 -0.11 6.68 14.28
C GLY A 326 1.33 6.30 14.61
N VAL A 327 1.69 5.03 14.43
CA VAL A 327 3.11 4.64 14.40
C VAL A 327 3.71 5.10 13.06
N LEU A 328 4.63 6.07 13.10
CA LEU A 328 5.10 6.81 11.92
C LEU A 328 6.46 6.31 11.40
N SER A 329 7.37 5.95 12.29
CA SER A 329 8.76 5.71 11.93
C SER A 329 9.43 4.65 12.81
N VAL A 330 10.65 4.26 12.43
CA VAL A 330 11.58 3.47 13.24
C VAL A 330 12.84 4.28 13.43
N GLU A 331 13.03 4.84 14.62
CA GLU A 331 14.31 5.44 15.04
C GLU A 331 15.33 4.34 15.34
N VAL A 332 16.60 4.72 15.37
CA VAL A 332 17.72 3.86 15.76
C VAL A 332 18.50 4.58 16.85
N ASP A 333 18.76 3.91 17.98
CA ASP A 333 19.56 4.51 19.06
C ASP A 333 21.07 4.36 18.83
N GLY A 334 21.86 4.94 19.74
CA GLY A 334 23.33 4.89 19.67
C GLY A 334 23.93 3.49 19.85
N ALA A 335 23.14 2.47 20.21
CA ALA A 335 23.55 1.08 20.30
C ALA A 335 23.04 0.24 19.09
N GLY A 336 22.37 0.86 18.11
CA GLY A 336 21.81 0.16 16.95
C GLY A 336 20.50 -0.56 17.23
N ALA A 337 19.86 -0.31 18.37
CA ALA A 337 18.53 -0.86 18.66
C ALA A 337 17.48 -0.17 17.78
N LEU A 338 16.44 -0.92 17.38
CA LEU A 338 15.34 -0.40 16.57
C LEU A 338 14.17 0.04 17.46
N LEU A 339 13.73 1.28 17.30
CA LEU A 339 12.69 1.91 18.11
C LEU A 339 11.55 2.43 17.21
N PRO A 340 10.46 1.68 17.02
CA PRO A 340 9.24 2.23 16.47
C PRO A 340 8.78 3.46 17.27
N ARG A 341 8.31 4.49 16.57
CA ARG A 341 7.83 5.74 17.19
C ARG A 341 6.44 6.10 16.71
N ALA A 342 5.64 6.61 17.65
CA ALA A 342 4.46 7.38 17.33
C ALA A 342 4.88 8.69 16.63
N GLY A 343 4.05 9.15 15.70
CA GLY A 343 4.23 10.45 15.07
C GLY A 343 2.93 11.06 14.59
N VAL A 344 3.01 12.34 14.29
CA VAL A 344 1.91 13.20 13.83
C VAL A 344 2.41 14.03 12.65
N VAL A 345 1.60 14.16 11.62
CA VAL A 345 1.89 14.98 10.44
C VAL A 345 0.66 15.83 10.13
N VAL A 346 0.86 17.12 9.91
CA VAL A 346 -0.16 18.05 9.43
C VAL A 346 0.20 18.43 8.00
N ARG A 347 -0.75 18.30 7.07
CA ARG A 347 -0.63 18.77 5.69
C ARG A 347 -1.70 19.81 5.39
N ARG A 348 -1.39 20.74 4.50
CA ARG A 348 -2.43 21.45 3.76
C ARG A 348 -3.07 20.41 2.85
N GLY A 349 -4.37 20.21 2.95
CA GLY A 349 -5.11 19.73 1.79
C GLY A 349 -5.17 20.85 0.75
N ASP A 350 -5.49 20.53 -0.48
CA ASP A 350 -5.47 21.47 -1.62
C ASP A 350 -6.65 22.46 -1.61
N GLY A 351 -7.16 22.77 -0.42
CA GLY A 351 -8.27 23.68 -0.12
C GLY A 351 -9.65 23.22 -0.60
N ARG A 352 -9.75 22.01 -1.18
CA ARG A 352 -10.90 21.62 -2.00
C ARG A 352 -11.31 20.18 -1.72
N SER A 353 -12.10 20.01 -0.67
CA SER A 353 -12.77 18.75 -0.40
C SER A 353 -13.80 18.47 -1.49
N LEU A 354 -13.87 17.23 -1.96
CA LEU A 354 -14.94 16.76 -2.83
C LEU A 354 -16.34 17.06 -2.24
N MET A 355 -16.48 16.99 -0.92
CA MET A 355 -17.73 17.32 -0.25
C MET A 355 -18.09 18.82 -0.39
N GLU A 356 -17.09 19.71 -0.35
CA GLU A 356 -17.29 21.15 -0.58
C GLU A 356 -17.69 21.42 -2.04
N LEU A 357 -17.05 20.72 -3.01
CA LEU A 357 -17.46 20.77 -4.42
C LEU A 357 -18.93 20.33 -4.58
N VAL A 358 -19.32 19.17 -4.02
CA VAL A 358 -20.68 18.64 -4.17
C VAL A 358 -21.73 19.54 -3.50
N GLU A 359 -21.51 19.99 -2.26
CA GLU A 359 -22.45 20.89 -1.59
C GLU A 359 -22.56 22.24 -2.32
N ARG A 360 -21.45 22.77 -2.83
CA ARG A 360 -21.45 24.00 -3.63
C ARG A 360 -22.22 23.83 -4.95
N ILE A 361 -22.03 22.72 -5.66
CA ILE A 361 -22.82 22.39 -6.87
C ILE A 361 -24.30 22.33 -6.54
N LEU A 362 -24.69 21.65 -5.46
CA LEU A 362 -26.10 21.49 -5.08
C LEU A 362 -26.74 22.78 -4.55
N ALA A 363 -25.94 23.75 -4.09
CA ALA A 363 -26.40 25.05 -3.63
C ALA A 363 -26.47 26.12 -4.73
N GLU A 364 -25.48 26.16 -5.64
CA GLU A 364 -25.32 27.21 -6.66
C GLU A 364 -25.84 26.79 -8.05
N HIS A 365 -26.03 25.49 -8.30
CA HIS A 365 -26.30 24.92 -9.62
C HIS A 365 -27.36 23.80 -9.58
N THR A 366 -27.70 23.25 -10.74
CA THR A 366 -28.64 22.13 -10.85
C THR A 366 -27.89 20.82 -10.71
N GLY A 367 -28.19 20.02 -9.69
CA GLY A 367 -27.58 18.70 -9.52
C GLY A 367 -28.47 17.72 -8.78
N THR A 368 -28.30 16.43 -9.08
CA THR A 368 -29.04 15.33 -8.46
C THR A 368 -28.11 14.62 -7.48
N ARG A 369 -28.39 14.70 -6.17
CA ARG A 369 -27.63 13.95 -5.16
C ARG A 369 -27.79 12.45 -5.40
N ALA A 370 -26.69 11.70 -5.34
CA ALA A 370 -26.72 10.26 -5.54
C ALA A 370 -27.56 9.56 -4.46
N THR A 371 -28.40 8.61 -4.88
CA THR A 371 -29.26 7.80 -4.01
C THR A 371 -28.75 6.36 -3.83
N ARG A 372 -27.64 6.01 -4.49
CA ARG A 372 -27.00 4.69 -4.46
C ARG A 372 -25.48 4.85 -4.52
N VAL A 373 -24.80 4.35 -3.50
CA VAL A 373 -23.33 4.21 -3.45
C VAL A 373 -22.92 3.01 -4.33
N GLY A 374 -21.81 3.14 -5.06
CA GLY A 374 -21.30 2.11 -5.98
C GLY A 374 -22.04 2.05 -7.32
N ALA A 375 -22.74 3.11 -7.72
CA ALA A 375 -23.34 3.22 -9.06
C ALA A 375 -22.28 3.37 -10.19
N PHE A 376 -21.09 3.81 -9.81
CA PHE A 376 -19.91 3.95 -10.67
C PHE A 376 -18.81 2.96 -10.21
N SER A 377 -17.97 2.52 -11.15
CA SER A 377 -16.81 1.66 -10.88
C SER A 377 -15.63 2.09 -11.75
N GLY A 378 -14.61 2.68 -11.13
CA GLY A 378 -13.36 3.10 -11.76
C GLY A 378 -12.39 3.71 -10.74
N ALA A 379 -11.64 4.73 -11.14
CA ALA A 379 -10.74 5.49 -10.26
C ALA A 379 -11.42 6.02 -8.98
N ALA A 380 -10.65 6.08 -7.88
CA ALA A 380 -11.14 6.43 -6.54
C ALA A 380 -11.80 7.82 -6.46
N GLU A 381 -11.25 8.82 -7.16
CA GLU A 381 -11.84 10.17 -7.25
C GLU A 381 -13.25 10.14 -7.85
N LEU A 382 -13.43 9.41 -8.95
CA LEU A 382 -14.69 9.30 -9.67
C LEU A 382 -15.73 8.49 -8.89
N ASN A 383 -15.33 7.37 -8.26
CA ASN A 383 -16.21 6.64 -7.35
C ASN A 383 -16.76 7.57 -6.27
N ALA A 384 -15.87 8.31 -5.59
CA ALA A 384 -16.27 9.22 -4.52
C ALA A 384 -17.19 10.36 -5.01
N LEU A 385 -16.96 10.88 -6.21
CA LEU A 385 -17.80 11.91 -6.84
C LEU A 385 -19.21 11.37 -7.14
N TYR A 386 -19.30 10.24 -7.84
CA TYR A 386 -20.59 9.65 -8.24
C TYR A 386 -21.35 8.98 -7.08
N ASP A 387 -20.67 8.64 -5.98
CA ASP A 387 -21.29 8.22 -4.72
C ASP A 387 -22.04 9.36 -4.01
N GLN A 388 -21.79 10.63 -4.39
CA GLN A 388 -22.42 11.81 -3.80
C GLN A 388 -23.26 12.60 -4.80
N LEU A 389 -22.88 12.63 -6.09
CA LEU A 389 -23.50 13.44 -7.13
C LEU A 389 -23.74 12.58 -8.38
N GLN A 390 -25.01 12.25 -8.64
CA GLN A 390 -25.40 11.39 -9.77
C GLN A 390 -25.18 12.08 -11.12
N GLU A 391 -25.54 13.36 -11.19
CA GLU A 391 -25.42 14.21 -12.38
C GLU A 391 -25.46 15.68 -11.93
N ALA A 392 -24.91 16.57 -12.76
CA ALA A 392 -25.01 18.01 -12.53
C ALA A 392 -24.94 18.81 -13.83
N THR A 393 -25.58 19.96 -13.84
CA THR A 393 -25.39 21.02 -14.84
C THR A 393 -24.91 22.27 -14.13
N LEU A 394 -23.62 22.58 -14.25
CA LEU A 394 -23.03 23.81 -13.73
C LEU A 394 -23.32 24.95 -14.70
N PHE A 395 -23.66 26.11 -14.16
CA PHE A 395 -24.07 27.30 -14.92
C PHE A 395 -25.31 27.07 -15.80
N SER A 396 -25.77 28.11 -16.48
CA SER A 396 -27.00 28.10 -17.28
C SER A 396 -26.78 28.65 -18.70
N GLY A 397 -27.58 28.14 -19.65
CA GLY A 397 -27.51 28.55 -21.06
C GLY A 397 -26.21 28.13 -21.75
N GLY A 398 -25.68 28.98 -22.63
CA GLY A 398 -24.48 28.72 -23.45
C GLY A 398 -23.15 28.65 -22.69
N ARG A 399 -23.17 28.39 -21.37
CA ARG A 399 -22.00 28.11 -20.52
C ARG A 399 -22.19 26.82 -19.69
N ALA A 400 -23.24 26.04 -19.99
CA ALA A 400 -23.57 24.85 -19.21
C ALA A 400 -22.48 23.77 -19.33
N TRP A 401 -21.93 23.35 -18.19
CA TRP A 401 -21.09 22.16 -18.07
C TRP A 401 -21.96 21.02 -17.54
N ARG A 402 -22.09 19.92 -18.27
CA ARG A 402 -22.96 18.79 -17.88
C ARG A 402 -22.15 17.58 -17.46
N LEU A 403 -22.08 17.34 -16.15
CA LEU A 403 -21.59 16.08 -15.57
C LEU A 403 -22.61 14.98 -15.87
N ARG A 404 -22.22 14.01 -16.70
CA ARG A 404 -23.09 12.94 -17.20
C ARG A 404 -23.41 11.91 -16.10
N PRO A 405 -24.66 11.43 -15.98
CA PRO A 405 -24.95 10.26 -15.16
C PRO A 405 -24.24 9.00 -15.69
N CYS A 406 -23.96 8.04 -14.81
CA CYS A 406 -23.21 6.82 -15.15
C CYS A 406 -23.83 6.00 -16.31
N SER A 407 -25.14 6.13 -16.52
CA SER A 407 -25.88 5.52 -17.64
C SER A 407 -25.57 6.14 -19.02
N GLU A 408 -24.91 7.31 -19.07
CA GLU A 408 -24.53 8.04 -20.29
C GLU A 408 -23.00 8.12 -20.48
N HIS A 409 -22.23 7.44 -19.62
CA HIS A 409 -20.79 7.30 -19.81
C HIS A 409 -20.51 6.41 -21.03
N ALA A 410 -19.42 6.71 -21.74
CA ALA A 410 -18.97 5.92 -22.88
C ALA A 410 -17.46 5.73 -22.82
N GLU A 411 -16.99 4.53 -23.16
CA GLU A 411 -15.57 4.24 -23.33
C GLU A 411 -15.16 4.69 -24.74
N VAL A 412 -14.21 5.61 -24.84
CA VAL A 412 -13.69 6.16 -26.09
C VAL A 412 -12.25 5.72 -26.27
N ARG A 413 -11.97 5.01 -27.36
CA ARG A 413 -10.63 4.55 -27.71
C ARG A 413 -9.92 5.57 -28.61
N ILE A 414 -8.73 6.01 -28.18
CA ILE A 414 -7.88 6.98 -28.86
C ILE A 414 -6.69 6.24 -29.49
N PRO A 415 -6.41 6.37 -30.80
CA PRO A 415 -5.21 5.82 -31.43
C PRO A 415 -3.92 6.46 -30.88
N ILE A 416 -2.94 5.59 -30.59
CA ILE A 416 -1.63 5.96 -30.03
C ILE A 416 -0.59 6.09 -31.16
N ASP A 417 -0.57 5.13 -32.08
CA ASP A 417 0.41 4.98 -33.16
C ASP A 417 -0.11 5.51 -34.50
N GLU A 418 0.80 5.73 -35.47
CA GLU A 418 0.42 6.25 -36.79
C GLU A 418 -0.48 5.30 -37.59
N ASP A 419 -0.34 3.98 -37.36
CA ASP A 419 -1.14 2.91 -37.97
C ASP A 419 -2.51 2.70 -37.27
N GLY A 420 -2.74 3.31 -36.10
CA GLY A 420 -3.96 3.15 -35.31
C GLY A 420 -4.19 1.71 -34.80
N ARG A 421 -3.14 0.93 -34.55
CA ARG A 421 -3.23 -0.43 -33.99
C ARG A 421 -3.30 -0.35 -32.46
N ALA A 422 -2.34 0.34 -31.85
CA ALA A 422 -2.32 0.63 -30.43
C ALA A 422 -3.37 1.71 -30.08
N ARG A 423 -4.10 1.51 -28.97
CA ARG A 423 -5.14 2.45 -28.52
C ARG A 423 -5.16 2.54 -27.00
N THR A 424 -5.34 3.75 -26.47
CA THR A 424 -5.66 3.98 -25.06
C THR A 424 -7.15 4.24 -24.90
N ALA A 425 -7.72 3.91 -23.73
CA ALA A 425 -9.14 4.09 -23.45
C ALA A 425 -9.34 5.24 -22.46
N VAL A 426 -10.33 6.09 -22.73
CA VAL A 426 -10.79 7.13 -21.82
C VAL A 426 -12.30 7.06 -21.64
N LEU A 427 -12.79 7.58 -20.52
CA LEU A 427 -14.19 7.52 -20.13
C LEU A 427 -14.82 8.91 -20.26
N ALA A 428 -15.84 9.07 -21.10
CA ALA A 428 -16.49 10.36 -21.32
C ALA A 428 -17.40 10.76 -20.14
N LEU A 429 -17.12 11.90 -19.48
CA LEU A 429 -17.75 12.28 -18.20
C LEU A 429 -18.45 13.64 -18.18
N VAL A 430 -17.92 14.67 -18.85
CA VAL A 430 -18.50 16.04 -18.78
C VAL A 430 -18.64 16.65 -20.16
N ASP A 431 -19.84 17.05 -20.53
CA ASP A 431 -20.09 17.82 -21.76
C ASP A 431 -19.79 19.31 -21.51
N LEU A 432 -19.01 19.93 -22.41
CA LEU A 432 -18.64 21.35 -22.35
C LEU A 432 -19.47 22.19 -23.32
N PRO A 433 -19.67 23.50 -23.04
CA PRO A 433 -20.54 24.37 -23.85
C PRO A 433 -20.00 24.67 -25.27
N ASP A 434 -18.71 24.46 -25.53
CA ASP A 434 -18.12 24.52 -26.88
C ASP A 434 -18.39 23.24 -27.73
N GLY A 435 -19.00 22.23 -27.12
CA GLY A 435 -19.32 20.94 -27.71
C GLY A 435 -18.21 19.90 -27.59
N SER A 436 -17.10 20.21 -26.90
CA SER A 436 -16.10 19.22 -26.51
C SER A 436 -16.54 18.43 -25.26
N VAL A 437 -15.81 17.36 -24.94
CA VAL A 437 -16.10 16.49 -23.80
C VAL A 437 -14.83 16.27 -22.98
N LEU A 438 -14.94 16.45 -21.66
CA LEU A 438 -13.91 15.99 -20.74
C LEU A 438 -14.05 14.49 -20.51
N ALA A 439 -12.96 13.78 -20.74
CA ALA A 439 -12.86 12.35 -20.53
C ALA A 439 -11.72 12.00 -19.56
N TRP A 440 -11.93 10.96 -18.76
CA TRP A 440 -10.95 10.46 -17.80
C TRP A 440 -10.16 9.31 -18.38
N ARG A 441 -8.82 9.42 -18.38
CA ARG A 441 -7.92 8.29 -18.62
C ARG A 441 -7.65 7.59 -17.30
N ASP A 442 -7.97 6.30 -17.24
CA ASP A 442 -7.55 5.47 -16.10
C ASP A 442 -6.06 5.08 -16.26
N GLY A 443 -5.31 5.14 -15.16
CA GLY A 443 -3.86 4.93 -15.10
C GLY A 443 -3.50 3.58 -14.52
N GLU A 444 -4.27 2.53 -14.85
CA GLU A 444 -4.36 1.24 -14.15
C GLU A 444 -3.00 0.52 -13.94
N GLU A 445 -1.97 0.84 -14.74
CA GLU A 445 -0.58 0.37 -14.56
C GLU A 445 0.48 1.49 -14.47
N SER A 446 0.17 2.71 -14.94
CA SER A 446 1.16 3.78 -15.18
C SER A 446 1.17 4.91 -14.14
N GLY A 447 0.18 4.95 -13.23
CA GLY A 447 0.06 5.98 -12.18
C GLY A 447 -0.27 7.39 -12.67
N LEU A 448 -0.41 7.59 -13.99
CA LEU A 448 -0.69 8.88 -14.64
C LEU A 448 -2.16 8.98 -15.05
N HIS A 449 -3.04 9.09 -14.06
CA HIS A 449 -4.43 9.48 -14.28
C HIS A 449 -4.49 10.92 -14.83
N CYS A 450 -5.37 11.15 -15.82
CA CYS A 450 -5.56 12.50 -16.34
C CYS A 450 -6.96 12.74 -16.91
N VAL A 451 -7.34 14.01 -16.92
CA VAL A 451 -8.50 14.54 -17.62
C VAL A 451 -8.03 15.06 -18.98
N VAL A 452 -8.62 14.55 -20.05
CA VAL A 452 -8.37 14.99 -21.43
C VAL A 452 -9.60 15.63 -22.04
N GLN A 453 -9.41 16.51 -23.02
CA GLN A 453 -10.51 17.15 -23.76
C GLN A 453 -10.59 16.58 -25.18
N LEU A 454 -11.77 16.10 -25.58
CA LEU A 454 -12.03 15.43 -26.85
C LEU A 454 -13.15 16.12 -27.65
N ASP A 455 -13.11 15.99 -28.97
CA ASP A 455 -14.18 16.41 -29.88
C ASP A 455 -15.10 15.20 -30.20
N PRO A 456 -16.34 15.15 -29.67
CA PRO A 456 -17.26 14.05 -29.91
C PRO A 456 -17.76 13.96 -31.35
N ARG A 457 -17.54 14.98 -32.19
CA ARG A 457 -17.88 14.94 -33.63
C ARG A 457 -17.03 13.94 -34.41
N GLN A 458 -15.90 13.51 -33.84
CA GLN A 458 -14.96 12.56 -34.44
C GLN A 458 -15.14 11.13 -33.90
N TRP A 459 -16.21 10.87 -33.14
CA TRP A 459 -16.46 9.58 -32.51
C TRP A 459 -17.34 8.66 -33.37
N GLU A 460 -16.94 7.40 -33.48
CA GLU A 460 -17.64 6.35 -34.21
C GLU A 460 -17.93 5.14 -33.30
N PRO A 461 -19.10 4.48 -33.41
CA PRO A 461 -19.38 3.26 -32.65
C PRO A 461 -18.48 2.08 -33.01
N VAL A 462 -18.02 1.34 -32.01
CA VAL A 462 -17.31 0.07 -32.19
C VAL A 462 -18.29 -1.09 -31.95
N LEU A 463 -18.55 -1.87 -33.00
CA LEU A 463 -19.38 -3.08 -32.89
C LEU A 463 -18.68 -4.11 -31.99
N ARG A 464 -19.33 -4.51 -30.89
CA ARG A 464 -18.92 -5.67 -30.10
C ARG A 464 -19.26 -6.95 -30.88
N PRO A 465 -18.34 -7.93 -30.99
CA PRO A 465 -18.66 -9.26 -31.53
C PRO A 465 -19.81 -9.91 -30.76
N ASN A 466 -20.63 -10.71 -31.44
CA ASN A 466 -21.59 -11.58 -30.78
C ASN A 466 -20.81 -12.61 -29.93
N PRO A 467 -21.11 -12.80 -28.62
CA PRO A 467 -20.49 -13.83 -27.79
C PRO A 467 -20.50 -15.24 -28.42
N ASP A 468 -21.55 -15.57 -29.16
CA ASP A 468 -21.70 -16.89 -29.81
C ASP A 468 -20.87 -17.05 -31.11
N ALA A 469 -20.20 -15.99 -31.58
CA ALA A 469 -19.43 -15.98 -32.83
C ALA A 469 -17.91 -16.09 -32.63
N ILE A 470 -17.44 -16.38 -31.41
CA ILE A 470 -16.01 -16.37 -31.07
C ILE A 470 -15.34 -17.68 -31.53
N HIS A 471 -14.77 -17.64 -32.73
CA HIS A 471 -13.78 -18.61 -33.21
C HIS A 471 -12.43 -17.91 -33.38
N GLY A 472 -11.56 -18.03 -32.37
CA GLY A 472 -10.25 -17.39 -32.31
C GLY A 472 -10.18 -16.27 -31.27
N TRP A 473 -8.99 -16.03 -30.74
CA TRP A 473 -8.74 -15.09 -29.65
C TRP A 473 -8.67 -13.64 -30.13
N THR A 474 -9.81 -12.97 -30.24
CA THR A 474 -9.90 -11.51 -30.36
C THR A 474 -11.02 -10.93 -29.49
N VAL A 475 -10.74 -10.83 -28.18
CA VAL A 475 -11.62 -10.11 -27.25
C VAL A 475 -11.47 -8.61 -27.49
N THR A 476 -12.44 -7.98 -28.13
CA THR A 476 -12.56 -6.51 -28.12
C THR A 476 -13.06 -6.05 -26.74
N GLY A 477 -12.15 -6.09 -25.75
CA GLY A 477 -12.48 -5.81 -24.36
C GLY A 477 -12.86 -4.36 -24.12
N GLY A 478 -14.00 -4.12 -23.48
CA GLY A 478 -14.45 -2.81 -23.05
C GLY A 478 -15.50 -2.96 -21.96
N ARG A 479 -15.61 -1.99 -21.05
CA ARG A 479 -16.33 -2.10 -19.77
C ARG A 479 -17.75 -2.67 -19.98
N PRO A 480 -18.17 -3.74 -19.26
CA PRO A 480 -19.47 -4.38 -19.48
C PRO A 480 -20.64 -3.39 -19.35
N GLY A 481 -21.63 -3.48 -20.25
CA GLY A 481 -22.82 -2.62 -20.24
C GLY A 481 -22.61 -1.19 -20.77
N MET A 482 -21.39 -0.78 -21.12
CA MET A 482 -21.07 0.57 -21.58
C MET A 482 -20.97 0.68 -23.12
N PRO A 483 -21.42 1.78 -23.75
CA PRO A 483 -21.11 2.07 -25.15
C PRO A 483 -19.60 2.13 -25.40
N LEU A 484 -19.13 1.48 -26.47
CA LEU A 484 -17.73 1.52 -26.91
C LEU A 484 -17.62 2.33 -28.20
N LEU A 485 -16.79 3.37 -28.18
CA LEU A 485 -16.56 4.30 -29.26
C LEU A 485 -15.07 4.34 -29.63
N ARG A 486 -14.75 4.83 -30.83
CA ARG A 486 -13.40 5.19 -31.28
C ARG A 486 -13.39 6.64 -31.73
N THR A 487 -12.33 7.39 -31.44
CA THR A 487 -12.12 8.73 -32.03
C THR A 487 -11.13 8.67 -33.18
N GLN A 488 -11.21 9.62 -34.12
CA GLN A 488 -10.19 9.84 -35.14
C GLN A 488 -8.99 10.68 -34.63
N GLN A 489 -9.16 11.43 -33.54
CA GLN A 489 -8.09 12.23 -32.92
C GLN A 489 -6.95 11.33 -32.42
N ARG A 490 -5.70 11.70 -32.69
CA ARG A 490 -4.51 10.97 -32.20
C ARG A 490 -4.14 11.40 -30.79
N ALA A 491 -3.52 10.52 -30.00
CA ALA A 491 -3.07 10.86 -28.65
C ALA A 491 -2.14 12.11 -28.61
N ALA A 492 -1.32 12.32 -29.64
CA ALA A 492 -0.47 13.50 -29.78
C ALA A 492 -1.24 14.83 -30.01
N GLU A 493 -2.54 14.77 -30.31
CA GLU A 493 -3.42 15.91 -30.62
C GLU A 493 -4.45 16.18 -29.49
N VAL A 494 -4.50 15.31 -28.49
CA VAL A 494 -5.49 15.34 -27.40
C VAL A 494 -4.87 16.05 -26.19
N PRO A 495 -5.32 17.25 -25.81
CA PRO A 495 -4.75 17.99 -24.69
C PRO A 495 -5.14 17.37 -23.34
N VAL A 496 -4.17 17.31 -22.42
CA VAL A 496 -4.39 17.00 -21.01
C VAL A 496 -4.71 18.29 -20.27
N VAL A 497 -5.90 18.39 -19.68
CA VAL A 497 -6.40 19.60 -19.01
C VAL A 497 -6.37 19.52 -17.48
N GLY A 498 -6.04 18.36 -16.92
CA GLY A 498 -5.92 18.16 -15.47
C GLY A 498 -5.45 16.76 -15.09
N THR A 499 -5.10 16.57 -13.83
CA THR A 499 -4.82 15.26 -13.20
C THR A 499 -5.91 14.81 -12.22
N SER A 500 -6.92 15.66 -12.00
CA SER A 500 -8.05 15.46 -11.08
C SER A 500 -9.29 16.11 -11.68
N LEU A 501 -10.40 15.37 -11.76
CA LEU A 501 -11.67 15.93 -12.26
C LEU A 501 -12.28 16.92 -11.25
N VAL A 502 -12.14 16.66 -9.95
CA VAL A 502 -12.58 17.57 -8.88
C VAL A 502 -11.89 18.93 -9.00
N THR A 503 -10.58 18.93 -9.30
CA THR A 503 -9.81 20.15 -9.51
C THR A 503 -10.28 20.93 -10.73
N VAL A 504 -10.52 20.26 -11.86
CA VAL A 504 -11.03 20.91 -13.09
C VAL A 504 -12.44 21.49 -12.88
N LEU A 505 -13.33 20.76 -12.20
CA LEU A 505 -14.68 21.26 -11.88
C LEU A 505 -14.63 22.45 -10.89
N MET A 506 -13.76 22.41 -9.88
CA MET A 506 -13.57 23.56 -8.97
C MET A 506 -12.99 24.77 -9.71
N GLN A 507 -12.02 24.58 -10.61
CA GLN A 507 -11.51 25.66 -11.47
C GLN A 507 -12.63 26.26 -12.34
N ALA A 508 -13.52 25.44 -12.90
CA ALA A 508 -14.69 25.95 -13.64
C ALA A 508 -15.60 26.81 -12.74
N LEU A 509 -15.87 26.38 -11.49
CA LEU A 509 -16.64 27.14 -10.49
C LEU A 509 -15.95 28.42 -9.99
N GLU A 510 -14.63 28.49 -10.04
CA GLU A 510 -13.82 29.67 -9.73
C GLU A 510 -13.82 30.67 -10.91
N HIS A 511 -13.77 30.17 -12.16
CA HIS A 511 -13.64 30.96 -13.39
C HIS A 511 -14.98 31.14 -14.15
N GLY A 512 -16.12 30.92 -13.50
CA GLY A 512 -17.46 31.22 -14.06
C GLY A 512 -17.85 30.40 -15.29
N GLY A 513 -17.32 29.18 -15.42
CA GLY A 513 -17.62 28.23 -16.49
C GLY A 513 -16.79 28.37 -17.76
N SER A 514 -15.64 29.07 -17.72
CA SER A 514 -14.71 29.16 -18.85
C SER A 514 -14.26 27.77 -19.34
N THR A 515 -14.24 27.55 -20.66
CA THR A 515 -13.63 26.35 -21.29
C THR A 515 -12.18 26.57 -21.72
N ASP A 516 -11.60 27.74 -21.41
CA ASP A 516 -10.16 28.00 -21.53
C ASP A 516 -9.42 27.29 -20.39
N LEU A 517 -9.14 26.00 -20.59
CA LEU A 517 -8.54 25.11 -19.61
C LEU A 517 -7.01 25.01 -19.77
N PRO A 518 -6.25 24.89 -18.66
CA PRO A 518 -4.80 24.83 -18.73
C PRO A 518 -4.34 23.56 -19.46
N THR A 519 -3.66 23.72 -20.59
CA THR A 519 -3.06 22.57 -21.30
C THR A 519 -1.75 22.17 -20.61
N LEU A 520 -1.76 21.03 -19.92
CA LEU A 520 -0.63 20.48 -19.18
C LEU A 520 0.34 19.64 -20.05
N GLY A 521 0.10 19.60 -21.37
CA GLY A 521 0.79 18.77 -22.37
C GLY A 521 -0.19 17.98 -23.22
N MET A 522 0.29 17.28 -24.24
CA MET A 522 -0.57 16.37 -25.02
C MET A 522 -0.60 14.98 -24.37
N LEU A 523 -1.66 14.23 -24.61
CA LEU A 523 -1.82 12.87 -24.09
C LEU A 523 -0.68 11.96 -24.57
N GLY A 524 -0.25 12.10 -25.83
CA GLY A 524 0.88 11.36 -26.41
C GLY A 524 2.20 11.54 -25.66
N ASP A 525 2.50 12.76 -25.20
CA ASP A 525 3.69 13.07 -24.39
C ASP A 525 3.63 12.46 -22.97
N ARG A 526 2.44 12.03 -22.56
CA ARG A 526 2.10 11.46 -21.24
C ARG A 526 1.88 9.94 -21.30
N LEU A 527 2.11 9.31 -22.46
CA LEU A 527 2.15 7.86 -22.61
C LEU A 527 3.57 7.35 -22.34
N LEU A 528 3.69 6.22 -21.64
CA LEU A 528 4.98 5.62 -21.37
C LEU A 528 5.53 4.90 -22.63
N PRO A 529 6.87 4.74 -22.79
CA PRO A 529 7.47 4.17 -24.00
C PRO A 529 6.97 2.75 -24.35
N TRP A 530 6.48 1.99 -23.38
CA TRP A 530 5.91 0.66 -23.60
C TRP A 530 4.45 0.71 -24.07
N GLU A 531 3.66 1.72 -23.69
CA GLU A 531 2.30 1.96 -24.21
C GLU A 531 2.32 2.32 -25.71
N LEU A 532 3.39 2.97 -26.15
CA LEU A 532 3.67 3.24 -27.58
C LEU A 532 4.03 1.97 -28.37
N SER A 533 4.37 0.86 -27.71
CA SER A 533 4.94 -0.34 -28.33
C SER A 533 3.94 -1.46 -28.64
N GLY A 534 2.69 -1.35 -28.17
CA GLY A 534 1.56 -2.18 -28.61
C GLY A 534 1.75 -3.69 -28.46
N LYS A 535 2.28 -4.15 -27.32
CA LYS A 535 2.41 -5.57 -26.96
C LYS A 535 1.30 -6.02 -26.01
#